data_AF-A0A6S7A2F0-F1
#
_entry.id   AF-A0A6S7A2F0-F1
#
_cell.length_a   1.000
_cell.length_b   1.000
_cell.length_c   1.000
_cell.angle_alpha   90.00
_cell.angle_beta   90.00
_cell.angle_gamma   90.00
#
_symmetry.space_group_name_H-M   'P 1'
#
loop_
_entity.id
_entity.type
_entity.pdbx_description
1 polymer ?
#
loop_
_entity_poly.entity_id
_entity_poly.type
_entity_poly.pdbx_seq_one_letter_code
_entity_poly.pdbx_strand_id
1 'polypeptide(L)'
;MRAKFESDIPPLPEDPEFREKLATIVSSIGRCDRDALLEGKSFATVMSDFDSIMVLEILLEIETEFHITTDDMLPTDGAYKPQEITNAFPQDLDGLMAYMRTVVVRVAEEKVAAKEAARLAALAATDAPTPQPPEKADKDAT
;
A
#
# COMPACT_ATOMS: atom_id res chain seq x y z
N MET A 1 16.88 -3.59 15.62
CA MET A 1 15.96 -4.14 14.61
C MET A 1 15.16 -3.00 14.03
N ARG A 2 15.47 -2.53 12.82
CA ARG A 2 14.65 -1.55 12.08
C ARG A 2 14.82 -1.77 10.58
N ALA A 3 13.66 -1.76 9.90
CA ALA A 3 13.40 -1.70 8.46
C ALA A 3 13.94 -2.84 7.58
N LYS A 4 13.09 -3.86 7.35
CA LYS A 4 13.06 -4.65 6.11
C LYS A 4 11.65 -4.58 5.54
N PHE A 5 11.29 -3.43 4.99
CA PHE A 5 10.15 -3.30 4.08
C PHE A 5 10.59 -2.41 2.91
N GLU A 6 11.72 -2.73 2.30
CA GLU A 6 11.85 -2.49 0.86
C GLU A 6 11.00 -3.57 0.19
N SER A 7 9.68 -3.41 0.19
CA SER A 7 8.81 -4.25 -0.60
C SER A 7 9.08 -3.89 -2.06
N ASP A 8 9.97 -4.60 -2.73
CA ASP A 8 9.94 -4.66 -4.19
C ASP A 8 8.62 -5.36 -4.51
N ILE A 9 7.58 -4.58 -4.80
CA ILE A 9 6.25 -5.14 -5.06
C ILE A 9 6.41 -5.97 -6.33
N PRO A 10 6.24 -7.30 -6.27
CA PRO A 10 6.36 -8.13 -7.46
C PRO A 10 5.29 -7.71 -8.48
N PRO A 11 5.56 -7.86 -9.78
CA PRO A 11 4.55 -7.58 -10.79
C PRO A 11 3.31 -8.44 -10.54
N LEU A 12 2.13 -7.82 -10.65
CA LEU A 12 0.88 -8.55 -10.58
C LEU A 12 0.81 -9.58 -11.73
N PRO A 13 0.20 -10.76 -11.50
CA PRO A 13 0.05 -11.77 -12.54
C PRO A 13 -0.74 -11.29 -13.77
N GLU A 14 -0.72 -12.10 -14.82
CA GLU A 14 -1.58 -11.92 -15.99
C GLU A 14 -3.06 -12.07 -15.63
N ASP A 15 -3.95 -11.44 -16.40
CA ASP A 15 -5.38 -11.29 -16.05
C ASP A 15 -6.08 -12.60 -15.65
N PRO A 16 -5.92 -13.74 -16.35
CA PRO A 16 -6.59 -14.98 -15.96
C PRO A 16 -6.12 -15.49 -14.61
N GLU A 17 -4.81 -15.54 -14.38
CA GLU A 17 -4.25 -15.99 -13.10
C GLU A 17 -4.60 -15.02 -11.98
N PHE A 18 -4.52 -13.72 -12.24
CA PHE A 18 -4.81 -12.68 -11.27
C PHE A 18 -6.27 -12.73 -10.83
N ARG A 19 -7.20 -12.88 -11.78
CA ARG A 19 -8.63 -13.03 -11.50
C ARG A 19 -8.90 -14.27 -10.65
N GLU A 20 -8.30 -15.41 -11.00
CA GLU A 20 -8.47 -16.67 -10.28
C GLU A 20 -7.96 -16.60 -8.84
N LYS A 21 -6.81 -15.94 -8.62
CA LYS A 21 -6.26 -15.71 -7.28
C LYS A 21 -7.17 -14.83 -6.43
N LEU A 22 -7.62 -13.69 -6.99
CA LEU A 22 -8.53 -12.80 -6.26
C LEU A 22 -9.87 -13.46 -5.98
N ALA A 23 -10.45 -14.18 -6.93
CA ALA A 23 -11.69 -14.95 -6.71
C ALA A 23 -11.52 -15.95 -5.56
N THR A 24 -10.35 -16.60 -5.47
CA THR A 24 -10.04 -17.57 -4.42
C THR A 24 -9.93 -16.89 -3.04
N ILE A 25 -9.22 -15.76 -2.94
CA ILE A 25 -9.12 -14.97 -1.71
C ILE A 25 -10.51 -14.53 -1.25
N VAL A 26 -11.24 -13.88 -2.16
CA VAL A 26 -12.54 -13.27 -1.88
C VAL A 26 -13.58 -14.31 -1.49
N SER A 27 -13.64 -15.45 -2.20
CA SER A 27 -14.58 -16.54 -1.87
C SER A 27 -14.24 -17.25 -0.56
N SER A 28 -12.96 -17.42 -0.24
CA SER A 28 -12.51 -18.03 1.01
C SER A 28 -12.94 -17.21 2.23
N ILE A 29 -12.68 -15.90 2.19
CA ILE A 29 -12.97 -14.97 3.29
C ILE A 29 -14.46 -14.66 3.37
N GLY A 30 -15.07 -14.29 2.24
CA GLY A 30 -16.49 -13.98 2.15
C GLY A 30 -17.42 -15.19 2.23
N ARG A 31 -16.85 -16.42 2.27
CA ARG A 31 -17.57 -17.71 2.28
C ARG A 31 -18.67 -17.77 1.23
N CYS A 32 -18.36 -17.30 0.02
CA CYS A 32 -19.30 -17.15 -1.08
C CYS A 32 -18.93 -18.02 -2.28
N ASP A 33 -19.83 -18.07 -3.27
CA ASP A 33 -19.62 -18.83 -4.49
C ASP A 33 -18.53 -18.18 -5.36
N ARG A 34 -17.41 -18.90 -5.52
CA ARG A 34 -16.26 -18.50 -6.33
C ARG A 34 -16.61 -18.39 -7.81
N ASP A 35 -17.41 -19.29 -8.35
CA ASP A 35 -17.72 -19.31 -9.78
C ASP A 35 -18.62 -18.12 -10.13
N ALA A 36 -19.54 -17.77 -9.22
CA ALA A 36 -20.33 -16.55 -9.30
C ALA A 36 -19.49 -15.26 -9.33
N LEU A 37 -18.37 -15.21 -8.58
CA LEU A 37 -17.42 -14.10 -8.65
C LEU A 37 -16.72 -14.05 -10.02
N LEU A 38 -16.28 -15.21 -10.53
CA LEU A 38 -15.59 -15.30 -11.82
C LEU A 38 -16.50 -14.86 -12.98
N GLU A 39 -17.80 -15.13 -12.88
CA GLU A 39 -18.85 -14.63 -13.79
C GLU A 39 -19.07 -13.10 -13.73
N GLY A 40 -18.42 -12.40 -12.80
CA GLY A 40 -18.51 -10.95 -12.65
C GLY A 40 -19.69 -10.47 -11.81
N LYS A 41 -20.27 -11.32 -10.95
CA LYS A 41 -21.30 -10.86 -10.01
C LYS A 41 -20.66 -9.98 -8.93
N SER A 42 -21.38 -8.93 -8.53
CA SER A 42 -20.93 -8.02 -7.48
C SER A 42 -20.77 -8.74 -6.12
N PHE A 43 -19.82 -8.27 -5.30
CA PHE A 43 -19.55 -8.83 -3.98
C PHE A 43 -20.79 -8.80 -3.07
N ALA A 44 -21.51 -7.68 -3.07
CA ALA A 44 -22.74 -7.52 -2.28
C ALA A 44 -23.88 -8.45 -2.72
N THR A 45 -23.83 -9.01 -3.94
CA THR A 45 -24.83 -10.00 -4.40
C THR A 45 -24.48 -11.40 -3.94
N VAL A 46 -23.18 -11.75 -3.92
CA VAL A 46 -22.74 -13.12 -3.61
C VAL A 46 -22.40 -13.35 -2.15
N MET A 47 -22.10 -12.28 -1.39
CA MET A 47 -21.80 -12.35 0.04
C MET A 47 -23.02 -11.92 0.86
N SER A 48 -23.28 -12.63 1.95
CA SER A 48 -24.40 -12.33 2.84
C SER A 48 -24.13 -11.13 3.76
N ASP A 49 -22.89 -10.96 4.23
CA ASP A 49 -22.51 -9.94 5.22
C ASP A 49 -21.28 -9.15 4.74
N PHE A 50 -21.44 -8.37 3.67
CA PHE A 50 -20.35 -7.54 3.13
C PHE A 50 -20.13 -6.30 4.01
N ASP A 51 -19.22 -6.42 4.98
CA ASP A 51 -18.91 -5.38 5.96
C ASP A 51 -17.43 -4.94 5.98
N SER A 52 -17.12 -3.96 6.83
CA SER A 52 -15.77 -3.39 6.93
C SER A 52 -14.72 -4.38 7.44
N ILE A 53 -15.11 -5.34 8.29
CA ILE A 53 -14.18 -6.33 8.83
C ILE A 53 -13.81 -7.31 7.72
N MET A 54 -14.80 -7.79 6.99
CA MET A 54 -14.59 -8.68 5.84
C MET A 54 -13.70 -8.01 4.78
N VAL A 55 -13.93 -6.73 4.48
CA VAL A 55 -13.07 -5.97 3.57
C VAL A 55 -11.62 -5.92 4.07
N LEU A 56 -11.40 -5.64 5.36
CA LEU A 56 -10.05 -5.63 5.94
C LEU A 56 -9.37 -7.00 5.87
N GLU A 57 -10.10 -8.08 6.14
CA GLU A 57 -9.57 -9.45 6.01
C GLU A 57 -9.17 -9.76 4.56
N ILE A 58 -9.97 -9.34 3.58
CA ILE A 58 -9.64 -9.48 2.15
C ILE A 58 -8.35 -8.71 1.82
N LEU A 59 -8.21 -7.47 2.31
CA LEU A 59 -7.00 -6.68 2.06
C LEU A 59 -5.75 -7.31 2.71
N LEU A 60 -5.87 -7.86 3.91
CA LEU A 60 -4.76 -8.54 4.60
C LEU A 60 -4.31 -9.81 3.88
N GLU A 61 -5.24 -10.56 3.29
CA GLU A 61 -4.89 -11.74 2.50
C GLU A 61 -4.27 -11.34 1.14
N ILE A 62 -4.76 -10.26 0.52
CA ILE A 62 -4.13 -9.66 -0.67
C ILE A 62 -2.70 -9.21 -0.35
N GLU A 63 -2.47 -8.60 0.82
CA GLU A 63 -1.12 -8.23 1.26
C GLU A 63 -0.20 -9.45 1.36
N THR A 64 -0.72 -10.55 1.90
CA THR A 64 0.03 -11.80 2.03
C THR A 64 0.37 -12.41 0.66
N GLU A 65 -0.57 -12.39 -0.29
CA GLU A 65 -0.40 -12.99 -1.61
C GLU A 65 0.45 -12.12 -2.57
N PHE A 66 0.29 -10.79 -2.53
CA PHE A 66 0.85 -9.89 -3.54
C PHE A 66 1.91 -8.91 -2.98
N HIS A 67 2.19 -8.94 -1.68
CA HIS A 67 3.17 -8.07 -1.01
C HIS A 67 2.92 -6.56 -1.19
N ILE A 68 1.64 -6.17 -1.34
CA ILE A 68 1.17 -4.79 -1.33
C ILE A 68 0.58 -4.54 0.06
N THR A 69 1.06 -3.55 0.80
CA THR A 69 0.59 -3.39 2.19
C THR A 69 -0.87 -2.95 2.24
N THR A 70 -1.58 -3.34 3.29
CA THR A 70 -2.96 -2.91 3.49
C THR A 70 -3.06 -1.39 3.53
N ASP A 71 -2.10 -0.70 4.16
CA ASP A 71 -2.03 0.76 4.18
C ASP A 71 -1.90 1.35 2.76
N ASP A 72 -1.09 0.72 1.89
CA ASP A 72 -0.99 1.10 0.47
C ASP A 72 -2.30 0.88 -0.29
N MET A 73 -3.21 0.04 0.21
CA MET A 73 -4.52 -0.26 -0.38
C MET A 73 -5.67 0.51 0.29
N LEU A 74 -5.38 1.42 1.21
CA LEU A 74 -6.40 2.32 1.72
C LEU A 74 -6.54 3.55 0.82
N PRO A 75 -7.73 4.17 0.77
CA PRO A 75 -7.91 5.48 0.14
C PRO A 75 -6.99 6.51 0.81
N THR A 76 -6.32 7.31 -0.01
CA THR A 76 -5.35 8.32 0.45
C THR A 76 -5.94 9.73 0.47
N ASP A 77 -7.21 9.90 0.07
CA ASP A 77 -7.87 11.18 0.19
C ASP A 77 -8.13 11.47 1.68
N GLY A 78 -7.68 12.62 2.17
CA GLY A 78 -7.75 12.99 3.59
C GLY A 78 -9.17 13.10 4.18
N ALA A 79 -10.20 12.73 3.40
CA ALA A 79 -11.59 12.58 3.82
C ALA A 79 -11.95 11.14 4.24
N TYR A 80 -11.07 10.17 4.01
CA TYR A 80 -11.32 8.77 4.32
C TYR A 80 -11.52 8.54 5.81
N LYS A 81 -12.68 7.95 6.14
CA LYS A 81 -12.95 7.40 7.45
C LYS A 81 -12.86 5.88 7.36
N PRO A 82 -12.11 5.20 8.24
CA PRO A 82 -12.01 3.73 8.25
C PRO A 82 -13.37 3.02 8.28
N GLN A 83 -14.40 3.64 8.86
CA GLN A 83 -15.76 3.09 8.89
C GLN A 83 -16.46 3.06 7.52
N GLU A 84 -15.92 3.75 6.51
CA GLU A 84 -16.48 3.86 5.16
C GLU A 84 -15.71 2.98 4.15
N ILE A 85 -14.83 2.08 4.61
CA ILE A 85 -14.00 1.22 3.75
C ILE A 85 -14.81 0.40 2.75
N THR A 86 -16.00 -0.05 3.13
CA THR A 86 -16.91 -0.81 2.25
C THR A 86 -17.39 0.01 1.06
N ASN A 87 -17.52 1.34 1.21
CA ASN A 87 -17.94 2.23 0.12
C ASN A 87 -16.79 2.50 -0.86
N ALA A 88 -15.56 2.48 -0.36
CA ALA A 88 -14.35 2.65 -1.17
C ALA A 88 -13.88 1.35 -1.81
N PHE A 89 -14.29 0.20 -1.26
CA PHE A 89 -13.93 -1.10 -1.81
C PHE A 89 -14.59 -1.33 -3.18
N PRO A 90 -13.88 -1.93 -4.15
CA PRO A 90 -14.42 -2.24 -5.45
C PRO A 90 -15.69 -3.10 -5.38
N GLN A 91 -16.59 -2.95 -6.36
CA GLN A 91 -17.89 -3.64 -6.34
C GLN A 91 -17.82 -5.10 -6.80
N ASP A 92 -16.82 -5.45 -7.60
CA ASP A 92 -16.62 -6.75 -8.23
C ASP A 92 -15.13 -7.04 -8.49
N LEU A 93 -14.83 -8.23 -9.04
CA LEU A 93 -13.45 -8.65 -9.31
C LEU A 93 -12.75 -7.76 -10.35
N ASP A 94 -13.45 -7.29 -11.38
CA ASP A 94 -12.85 -6.44 -12.42
C ASP A 94 -12.43 -5.09 -11.84
N GLY A 95 -13.30 -4.50 -11.01
CA GLY A 95 -12.99 -3.31 -10.23
C GLY A 95 -11.81 -3.54 -9.28
N LEU A 96 -11.75 -4.70 -8.61
CA LEU A 96 -10.65 -5.03 -7.69
C LEU A 96 -9.32 -5.19 -8.41
N MET A 97 -9.31 -5.87 -9.57
CA MET A 97 -8.13 -6.00 -10.41
C MET A 97 -7.63 -4.62 -10.89
N ALA A 98 -8.53 -3.77 -11.39
CA ALA A 98 -8.20 -2.43 -11.85
C ALA A 98 -7.68 -1.54 -10.71
N TYR A 99 -8.31 -1.64 -9.53
CA TYR A 99 -7.89 -0.95 -8.33
C TYR A 99 -6.46 -1.34 -7.93
N MET A 100 -6.17 -2.64 -7.82
CA MET A 100 -4.84 -3.13 -7.47
C MET A 100 -3.77 -2.70 -8.46
N ARG A 101 -4.07 -2.71 -9.77
CA ARG A 101 -3.13 -2.19 -10.78
C ARG A 101 -2.82 -0.71 -10.56
N THR A 102 -3.83 0.09 -10.19
CA THR A 102 -3.66 1.50 -9.86
C THR A 102 -2.81 1.69 -8.60
N VAL A 103 -3.04 0.89 -7.57
CA VAL A 103 -2.25 0.91 -6.33
C VAL A 103 -0.77 0.61 -6.61
N VAL A 104 -0.47 -0.42 -7.41
CA VAL A 104 0.91 -0.76 -7.76
C VAL A 104 1.63 0.39 -8.46
N VAL A 105 0.96 1.05 -9.41
CA VAL A 105 1.51 2.23 -10.10
C VAL A 105 1.77 3.37 -9.10
N ARG A 106 0.79 3.71 -8.27
CA ARG A 106 0.93 4.75 -7.25
C ARG A 106 2.11 4.49 -6.32
N VAL A 107 2.20 3.28 -5.75
CA VAL A 107 3.27 2.94 -4.80
C VAL A 107 4.64 2.96 -5.48
N ALA A 108 4.72 2.56 -6.76
CA ALA A 108 5.95 2.67 -7.52
C ALA A 108 6.38 4.15 -7.70
N GLU A 109 5.45 5.04 -8.04
CA GLU A 109 5.70 6.48 -8.18
C GLU A 109 6.14 7.13 -6.86
N GLU A 110 5.46 6.82 -5.75
CA GLU A 110 5.79 7.31 -4.42
C GLU A 110 7.21 6.89 -3.98
N LYS A 111 7.61 5.66 -4.32
CA LYS A 111 8.97 5.17 -4.05
C LYS A 111 10.03 5.91 -4.85
N VAL A 112 9.76 6.23 -6.12
CA VAL A 112 10.67 7.03 -6.94
C VAL A 112 10.84 8.42 -6.33
N ALA A 113 9.73 9.08 -6.00
CA ALA A 113 9.75 10.41 -5.37
C ALA A 113 10.49 10.40 -4.02
N ALA A 114 10.26 9.39 -3.18
CA ALA A 114 10.95 9.24 -1.89
C ALA A 114 12.47 9.03 -2.05
N LYS A 115 12.89 8.24 -3.04
CA LYS A 115 14.32 8.03 -3.35
C LYS A 115 14.98 9.33 -3.83
N GLU A 116 14.30 10.10 -4.66
CA GLU A 116 14.79 11.41 -5.11
C GLU A 116 14.90 12.41 -3.96
N ALA A 117 13.88 12.50 -3.10
CA ALA A 117 13.90 13.34 -1.91
C ALA A 117 15.04 12.95 -0.95
N ALA A 118 15.23 11.67 -0.71
CA ALA A 118 16.34 11.16 0.12
C ALA A 118 17.71 11.51 -0.48
N ARG A 119 17.86 11.40 -1.81
CA ARG A 119 19.09 11.80 -2.51
C ARG A 119 19.36 13.29 -2.37
N LEU A 120 18.35 14.14 -2.54
CA LEU A 120 18.49 15.59 -2.37
C LEU A 120 18.85 15.96 -0.93
N ALA A 121 18.21 15.32 0.06
CA ALA A 121 18.52 15.51 1.48
C ALA A 121 19.96 15.07 1.82
N ALA A 122 20.44 13.96 1.26
CA ALA A 122 21.81 13.50 1.45
C ALA A 122 22.85 14.47 0.86
N LEU A 123 22.57 15.03 -0.32
CA LEU A 123 23.43 16.06 -0.94
C LEU A 123 23.45 17.36 -0.12
N ALA A 124 22.30 17.78 0.42
CA ALA A 124 22.21 18.95 1.29
C ALA A 124 22.96 18.75 2.63
N ALA A 125 22.99 17.52 3.16
CA ALA A 125 23.71 17.20 4.40
C ALA A 125 25.25 17.21 4.23
N THR A 126 25.76 16.97 3.02
CA THR A 126 27.20 17.04 2.71
C THR A 126 27.74 18.46 2.55
N ASP A 127 26.88 19.48 2.44
CA ASP A 127 27.26 20.90 2.31
C ASP A 127 27.21 21.66 3.65
N ALA A 128 27.07 20.96 4.78
CA ALA A 128 27.11 21.58 6.10
C ALA A 128 28.55 22.03 6.44
N PRO A 129 28.79 23.32 6.75
CA PRO A 129 30.12 23.79 7.08
C PRO A 129 30.62 23.14 8.38
N THR A 130 31.84 22.62 8.35
CA THR A 130 32.54 22.05 9.50
C THR A 130 32.48 23.03 10.68
N PRO A 131 31.99 22.65 11.87
CA PRO A 131 32.01 23.55 13.02
C PRO A 131 33.47 23.86 13.37
N GLN A 132 33.86 25.14 13.25
CA GLN A 132 35.17 25.59 13.73
C GLN A 132 35.24 25.38 15.25
N PRO A 133 36.29 24.74 15.78
CA PRO A 133 36.45 24.57 17.21
C PRO A 133 36.64 25.93 17.90
N PRO A 134 36.11 26.10 19.13
CA PRO A 134 36.18 27.37 19.83
C PRO A 134 37.63 27.74 20.15
N GLU A 135 38.04 28.91 19.64
CA GLU A 135 39.31 29.56 19.94
C GLU A 135 39.39 29.80 21.46
N LYS A 136 40.45 29.29 22.10
CA LYS A 136 40.67 29.47 23.53
C LYS A 136 40.86 30.96 23.80
N ALA A 137 39.97 31.54 24.61
CA ALA A 137 40.14 32.87 25.16
C ALA A 137 41.41 32.88 26.03
N ASP A 138 42.46 33.52 25.51
CA ASP A 138 43.67 33.83 26.24
C ASP A 138 43.32 34.84 27.35
N LYS A 139 43.36 34.38 28.59
CA LYS A 139 43.36 35.26 29.76
C LYS A 139 44.81 35.61 30.04
N ASP A 140 45.31 36.63 29.38
CA ASP A 140 46.51 37.31 29.85
C ASP A 140 46.10 38.44 30.81
N ALA A 141 46.60 38.30 32.02
CA ALA A 141 46.43 39.23 33.11
C ALA A 141 47.51 40.30 33.00
N THR A 142 47.14 41.56 33.06
CA THR A 142 47.95 42.62 33.67
C THR A 142 47.03 43.72 34.17
#